data_AF-A0A1X6MNN3-F1
#
_entry.id   AF-A0A1X6MNN3-F1
#
_cell.length_a   1.000
_cell.length_b   1.000
_cell.length_c   1.000
_cell.angle_alpha   90.00
_cell.angle_beta   90.00
_cell.angle_gamma   90.00
#
_symmetry.space_group_name_H-M   'P 1'
#
loop_
_entity.id
_entity.type
_entity.pdbx_description
1 polymer ?
#
loop_
_entity_poly.entity_id
_entity_poly.type
_entity_poly.pdbx_seq_one_letter_code
_entity_poly.pdbx_strand_id
1 'polypeptide(L)'
;MTIPTGRYFIQNVRSKNQLQLPDPNDGSAVQATSEDSTGTLPLKWNVVQLGNGKYTIQNQTHASYANCGFRASQGDEVAGRNGQQQFIIQETRVRGHYTISPSDAQLCWGLPDDELGTPVTLASAYTDSRNHWQFIRA
;
A
#
# COMPACT_ATOMS: atom_id res chain seq x y z
N MET A 1 10.11 -11.03 8.94
CA MET A 1 11.29 -10.47 8.24
C MET A 1 11.03 -9.03 7.87
N THR A 2 12.08 -8.22 7.75
CA THR A 2 11.99 -6.84 7.23
C THR A 2 12.10 -6.85 5.71
N ILE A 3 11.51 -5.84 5.07
CA ILE A 3 11.58 -5.66 3.61
C ILE A 3 12.75 -4.72 3.32
N PRO A 4 13.74 -5.10 2.50
CA PRO A 4 14.83 -4.20 2.18
C PRO A 4 14.33 -3.01 1.38
N THR A 5 14.94 -1.83 1.58
CA THR A 5 14.65 -0.65 0.75
C THR A 5 14.79 -1.00 -0.74
N GLY A 6 13.83 -0.54 -1.54
CA GLY A 6 13.84 -0.81 -2.97
C GLY A 6 12.54 -0.43 -3.66
N ARG A 7 12.46 -0.85 -4.92
CA ARG A 7 11.30 -0.64 -5.77
C ARG A 7 10.50 -1.92 -5.89
N TYR A 8 9.18 -1.78 -5.75
CA TYR A 8 8.28 -2.91 -5.67
C TYR A 8 6.98 -2.66 -6.42
N PHE A 9 6.40 -3.74 -6.91
CA PHE A 9 4.96 -3.85 -7.12
C PHE A 9 4.35 -4.36 -5.81
N ILE A 10 3.31 -3.68 -5.33
CA ILE A 10 2.56 -4.08 -4.14
C ILE A 10 1.29 -4.77 -4.62
N GLN A 11 1.16 -6.07 -4.35
CA GLN A 11 0.06 -6.88 -4.84
C GLN A 11 -0.79 -7.41 -3.68
N ASN A 12 -2.11 -7.36 -3.81
CA ASN A 12 -3.01 -7.97 -2.86
C ASN A 12 -2.93 -9.50 -2.94
N VAL A 13 -2.81 -10.17 -1.78
CA VAL A 13 -2.66 -11.63 -1.72
C VAL A 13 -3.89 -12.35 -2.27
N ARG A 14 -5.10 -11.85 -1.98
CA ARG A 14 -6.37 -12.50 -2.34
C ARG A 14 -6.75 -12.24 -3.79
N SER A 15 -6.86 -10.98 -4.19
CA SER A 15 -7.36 -10.61 -5.52
C SER A 15 -6.30 -10.70 -6.62
N LYS A 16 -5.01 -10.69 -6.26
CA LYS A 16 -3.88 -10.54 -7.18
C LYS A 16 -3.81 -9.19 -7.90
N ASN A 17 -4.65 -8.24 -7.52
CA ASN A 17 -4.60 -6.87 -8.02
C ASN A 17 -3.36 -6.15 -7.47
N GLN A 18 -2.74 -5.32 -8.30
CA GLN A 18 -1.63 -4.46 -7.91
C GLN A 18 -2.12 -3.07 -7.48
N LEU A 19 -1.33 -2.37 -6.69
CA LEU A 19 -1.63 -1.00 -6.29
C LEU A 19 -1.15 0.00 -7.34
N GLN A 20 -2.05 0.88 -7.75
CA GLN A 20 -1.73 2.08 -8.54
C GLN A 20 -2.15 3.33 -7.81
N LEU A 21 -1.48 4.43 -8.16
CA LEU A 21 -1.99 5.78 -7.95
C LEU A 21 -2.34 6.33 -9.33
N PRO A 22 -3.63 6.51 -9.70
CA PRO A 22 -4.03 6.73 -11.09
C PRO A 22 -3.58 8.08 -11.67
N ASP A 23 -3.37 9.07 -10.81
CA ASP A 23 -3.01 10.42 -11.21
C ASP A 23 -2.20 11.12 -10.09
N PRO A 24 -1.50 12.23 -10.39
CA PRO A 24 -0.66 12.90 -9.41
C PRO A 24 -1.40 13.86 -8.47
N ASN A 25 -2.74 13.94 -8.52
CA ASN A 25 -3.46 14.92 -7.71
C ASN A 25 -3.38 14.57 -6.21
N ASP A 26 -3.23 15.61 -5.37
CA ASP A 26 -3.22 15.42 -3.92
C ASP A 26 -4.58 14.93 -3.46
N GLY A 27 -4.60 13.82 -2.73
CA GLY A 27 -5.82 13.19 -2.26
C GLY A 27 -6.40 12.13 -3.19
N SER A 28 -5.80 11.87 -4.36
CA SER A 28 -6.24 10.77 -5.22
C SER A 28 -6.05 9.42 -4.53
N ALA A 29 -7.08 8.58 -4.56
CA ALA A 29 -7.06 7.28 -3.91
C ALA A 29 -6.02 6.35 -4.53
N VAL A 30 -5.29 5.63 -3.68
CA VAL A 30 -4.54 4.44 -4.08
C VAL A 30 -5.55 3.35 -4.34
N GLN A 31 -5.55 2.78 -5.54
CA GLN A 31 -6.59 1.85 -5.98
C GLN A 31 -6.01 0.56 -6.56
N ALA A 32 -6.84 -0.48 -6.57
CA ALA A 32 -6.53 -1.73 -7.22
C ALA A 32 -6.48 -1.58 -8.75
N THR A 33 -5.59 -2.34 -9.37
CA THR A 33 -5.48 -2.45 -10.82
C THR A 33 -5.02 -3.84 -11.24
N SER A 34 -5.12 -4.13 -12.53
CA SER A 34 -4.52 -5.33 -13.10
C SER A 34 -3.00 -5.17 -13.17
N GLU A 35 -2.30 -6.26 -13.48
CA GLU A 35 -0.91 -6.17 -13.90
C GLU A 35 -0.77 -5.30 -15.16
N ASP A 36 0.35 -4.58 -15.25
CA ASP A 36 0.64 -3.67 -16.34
C ASP A 36 1.31 -4.42 -17.50
N SER A 37 0.52 -4.79 -18.50
CA SER A 37 1.03 -5.42 -19.72
C SER A 37 1.73 -4.42 -20.66
N THR A 38 1.47 -3.11 -20.50
CA THR A 38 1.99 -2.05 -21.39
C THR A 38 3.19 -1.30 -20.82
N GLY A 39 3.47 -1.45 -19.52
CA GLY A 39 4.54 -0.75 -18.81
C GLY A 39 4.25 0.73 -18.55
N THR A 40 3.00 1.16 -18.73
CA THR A 40 2.56 2.56 -18.64
C THR A 40 1.85 2.90 -17.34
N LEU A 41 1.41 1.91 -16.57
CA LEU A 41 0.66 2.13 -15.35
C LEU A 41 1.59 2.54 -14.19
N PRO A 42 1.18 3.48 -13.34
CA PRO A 42 1.97 3.97 -12.20
C PRO A 42 1.97 2.97 -11.03
N LEU A 43 2.47 1.74 -11.24
CA LEU A 43 2.40 0.62 -10.29
C LEU A 43 3.65 0.47 -9.42
N LYS A 44 4.70 1.22 -9.72
CA LYS A 44 6.00 1.09 -9.06
C LYS A 44 6.03 1.96 -7.81
N TRP A 45 6.31 1.31 -6.68
CA TRP A 45 6.40 1.97 -5.38
C TRP A 45 7.83 1.88 -4.85
N ASN A 46 8.40 3.03 -4.51
CA ASN A 46 9.63 3.11 -3.73
C ASN A 46 9.26 2.88 -2.26
N VAL A 47 9.70 1.74 -1.72
CA VAL A 47 9.53 1.37 -0.32
C VAL A 47 10.87 1.59 0.37
N VAL A 48 10.92 2.53 1.31
CA VAL A 48 12.14 2.91 2.00
C VAL A 48 12.02 2.58 3.48
N GLN A 49 12.89 1.70 3.96
CA GLN A 49 13.03 1.42 5.38
C GLN A 49 13.74 2.58 6.06
N LEU A 50 13.11 3.12 7.09
CA LEU A 50 13.65 4.16 7.96
C LEU A 50 14.45 3.51 9.10
N GLY A 51 15.40 4.26 9.66
CA GLY A 51 16.26 3.78 10.75
C GLY A 51 15.53 3.40 12.04
N ASN A 52 14.23 3.74 12.17
CA ASN A 52 13.37 3.39 13.29
C ASN A 52 12.52 2.13 13.05
N GLY A 53 12.80 1.35 12.00
CA GLY A 53 12.07 0.13 11.66
C GLY A 53 10.72 0.35 10.97
N LYS A 54 10.34 1.60 10.70
CA LYS A 54 9.15 1.98 9.91
C LYS A 54 9.54 2.21 8.45
N TYR A 55 8.54 2.46 7.62
CA TYR A 55 8.70 2.60 6.17
C TYR A 55 7.98 3.83 5.64
N THR A 56 8.51 4.40 4.56
CA THR A 56 7.73 5.28 3.67
C THR A 56 7.45 4.54 2.36
N ILE A 57 6.27 4.78 1.79
CA ILE A 57 5.84 4.19 0.53
C ILE A 57 5.51 5.35 -0.42
N GLN A 58 6.23 5.45 -1.54
CA GLN A 58 6.09 6.54 -2.51
C GLN A 58 5.84 5.99 -3.90
N ASN A 59 4.84 6.52 -4.59
CA ASN A 59 4.62 6.21 -6.00
C ASN A 59 5.78 6.78 -6.82
N GLN A 60 6.40 5.95 -7.67
CA GLN A 60 7.54 6.37 -8.46
C GLN A 60 7.15 7.38 -9.55
N THR A 61 6.03 7.15 -10.23
CA THR A 61 5.61 7.94 -11.40
C THR A 61 5.18 9.33 -11.00
N HIS A 62 4.42 9.44 -9.91
CA HIS A 62 3.83 10.70 -9.47
C HIS A 62 4.60 11.39 -8.33
N ALA A 63 5.61 10.72 -7.76
CA ALA A 63 6.37 11.18 -6.59
C ALA A 63 5.51 11.46 -5.34
N SER A 64 4.24 11.05 -5.32
CA SER A 64 3.33 11.17 -4.17
C SER A 64 3.53 10.02 -3.19
N TYR A 65 3.47 10.32 -1.89
CA TYR A 65 3.51 9.33 -0.82
C TYR A 65 2.13 8.76 -0.54
N ALA A 66 2.07 7.47 -0.23
CA ALA A 66 0.84 6.90 0.31
C ALA A 66 0.58 7.47 1.72
N ASN A 67 -0.67 7.83 1.99
CA ASN A 67 -1.05 8.54 3.20
C ASN A 67 -2.53 8.29 3.55
N CYS A 68 -2.82 8.00 4.82
CA CYS A 68 -4.15 7.74 5.35
C CYS A 68 -4.73 8.94 6.12
N GLY A 69 -4.03 10.07 6.15
CA GLY A 69 -4.35 11.20 7.00
C GLY A 69 -3.90 11.01 8.45
N PHE A 70 -4.20 12.01 9.28
CA PHE A 70 -3.96 11.98 10.72
C PHE A 70 -5.18 11.36 11.42
N ARG A 71 -4.94 10.47 12.40
CA ARG A 71 -6.02 9.82 13.18
C ARG A 71 -7.02 9.08 12.29
N ALA A 72 -6.49 8.37 11.30
CA ALA A 72 -7.27 7.63 10.35
C ALA A 72 -8.16 6.57 11.04
N SER A 73 -9.40 6.47 10.57
CA SER A 73 -10.44 5.57 11.07
C SER A 73 -10.65 4.40 10.13
N GLN A 74 -11.35 3.37 10.61
CA GLN A 74 -11.71 2.24 9.77
C GLN A 74 -12.60 2.71 8.61
N GLY A 75 -12.29 2.28 7.39
CA GLY A 75 -12.96 2.69 6.16
C GLY A 75 -12.29 3.89 5.47
N ASP A 76 -11.39 4.62 6.13
CA ASP A 76 -10.68 5.73 5.50
C ASP A 76 -9.78 5.22 4.37
N GLU A 77 -9.72 5.98 3.29
CA GLU A 77 -8.93 5.66 2.11
C GLU A 77 -7.45 5.96 2.31
N VAL A 78 -6.62 5.15 1.66
CA VAL A 78 -5.21 5.45 1.44
C VAL A 78 -5.12 6.30 0.17
N ALA A 79 -4.59 7.50 0.28
CA ALA A 79 -4.45 8.43 -0.83
C ALA A 79 -2.99 8.78 -1.12
N GLY A 80 -2.70 9.18 -2.35
CA GLY A 80 -1.46 9.84 -2.73
C GLY A 80 -1.43 11.26 -2.20
N ARG A 81 -0.40 11.62 -1.45
CA ARG A 81 -0.18 12.98 -0.93
C ARG A 81 1.27 13.43 -1.02
N ASN A 82 1.49 14.74 -0.98
CA ASN A 82 2.85 15.30 -0.91
C ASN A 82 3.56 14.99 0.41
N GLY A 83 2.79 14.85 1.50
CA GLY A 83 3.32 14.60 2.84
C GLY A 83 3.68 13.13 3.07
N GLN A 84 4.90 12.89 3.55
CA GLN A 84 5.34 11.56 3.96
C GLN A 84 4.56 11.08 5.20
N GLN A 85 4.12 9.82 5.16
CA GLN A 85 3.62 9.11 6.35
C GLN A 85 4.45 7.84 6.58
N GLN A 86 4.65 7.52 7.86
CA GLN A 86 5.37 6.32 8.26
C GLN A 86 4.40 5.16 8.49
N PHE A 87 4.73 4.03 7.89
CA PHE A 87 3.99 2.78 8.02
C PHE A 87 4.82 1.72 8.74
N ILE A 88 4.11 0.84 9.43
CA ILE A 88 4.65 -0.41 9.96
C ILE A 88 4.32 -1.48 8.92
N ILE A 89 5.35 -2.14 8.39
CA ILE A 89 5.18 -3.30 7.50
C ILE A 89 5.60 -4.53 8.28
N GLN A 90 4.65 -5.43 8.51
CA GLN A 90 4.86 -6.62 9.34
C GLN A 90 4.53 -7.88 8.54
N GLU A 91 5.44 -8.84 8.55
CA GLU A 91 5.20 -10.16 7.96
C GLU A 91 4.17 -10.92 8.80
N THR A 92 3.20 -11.53 8.14
CA THR A 92 2.19 -12.38 8.77
C THR A 92 2.79 -13.75 9.14
N ARG A 93 1.94 -14.67 9.61
CA ARG A 93 2.34 -16.08 9.82
C ARG A 93 2.68 -16.80 8.51
N VAL A 94 2.22 -16.28 7.37
CA VAL A 94 2.54 -16.82 6.05
C VAL A 94 3.72 -16.03 5.50
N ARG A 95 4.81 -16.75 5.20
CA ARG A 95 6.05 -16.15 4.71
C ARG A 95 5.80 -15.40 3.40
N GLY A 96 6.33 -14.18 3.29
CA GLY A 96 6.16 -13.31 2.12
C GLY A 96 4.82 -12.57 2.04
N HIS A 97 3.93 -12.74 3.02
CA HIS A 97 2.68 -11.97 3.13
C HIS A 97 2.82 -10.96 4.26
N TYR A 98 2.41 -9.73 4.01
CA TYR A 98 2.64 -8.62 4.91
C TYR A 98 1.36 -7.80 5.14
N THR A 99 1.22 -7.22 6.33
CA THR A 99 0.26 -6.15 6.60
C THR A 99 0.97 -4.80 6.57
N ILE A 100 0.27 -3.77 6.11
CA ILE A 100 0.76 -2.38 6.09
C ILE A 100 -0.14 -1.58 7.03
N SER A 101 0.42 -0.97 8.05
CA SER A 101 -0.35 -0.25 9.08
C SER A 101 0.17 1.17 9.27
N PRO A 102 -0.70 2.19 9.37
CA PRO A 102 -0.28 3.51 9.81
C PRO A 102 0.29 3.42 11.24
N SER A 103 1.30 4.22 11.56
CA SER A 103 1.99 4.07 12.85
C SER A 103 1.24 4.64 14.07
N ASP A 104 0.12 5.32 13.83
CA ASP A 104 -0.72 5.99 14.84
C ASP A 104 -2.10 5.33 15.04
N ALA A 105 -2.43 4.26 14.31
CA ALA A 105 -3.69 3.54 14.45
C ALA A 105 -3.51 2.02 14.41
N GLN A 106 -4.38 1.30 15.12
CA GLN A 106 -4.45 -0.17 15.08
C GLN A 106 -5.28 -0.66 13.88
N LEU A 107 -4.97 -0.14 12.70
CA LEU A 107 -5.61 -0.51 11.43
C LEU A 107 -4.55 -0.99 10.43
N CYS A 108 -4.99 -1.62 9.35
CA CYS A 108 -4.12 -2.04 8.25
C CYS A 108 -4.77 -1.73 6.91
N TRP A 109 -3.95 -1.59 5.87
CA TRP A 109 -4.41 -1.44 4.50
C TRP A 109 -5.14 -2.69 4.06
N GLY A 110 -6.33 -2.50 3.52
CA GLY A 110 -7.21 -3.54 3.03
C GLY A 110 -7.80 -3.17 1.69
N LEU A 111 -8.11 -4.20 0.90
CA LEU A 111 -8.90 -4.05 -0.30
C LEU A 111 -10.31 -4.61 -0.04
N PRO A 112 -11.35 -3.76 0.04
CA PRO A 112 -12.67 -4.18 0.49
C PRO A 112 -13.36 -5.14 -0.50
N ASP A 113 -13.10 -4.97 -1.79
CA ASP A 113 -13.55 -5.85 -2.87
C ASP A 113 -12.41 -6.13 -3.87
N ASP A 114 -12.66 -7.02 -4.82
CA ASP A 114 -11.64 -7.50 -5.75
C ASP A 114 -11.74 -6.81 -7.13
N GLU A 115 -12.56 -5.76 -7.27
CA GLU A 115 -12.75 -5.02 -8.53
C GLU A 115 -11.59 -4.07 -8.82
N LEU A 116 -11.44 -3.71 -10.10
CA LEU A 116 -10.44 -2.73 -10.54
C LEU A 116 -10.93 -1.31 -10.23
N GLY A 117 -10.03 -0.42 -9.83
CA GLY A 117 -10.39 0.93 -9.40
C GLY A 117 -10.86 1.01 -7.95
N THR A 118 -11.01 -0.12 -7.26
CA THR A 118 -11.38 -0.16 -5.85
C THR A 118 -10.32 0.50 -4.99
N PRO A 119 -10.68 1.53 -4.18
CA PRO A 119 -9.76 2.18 -3.27
C PRO A 119 -9.25 1.23 -2.18
N VAL A 120 -7.97 1.38 -1.83
CA VAL A 120 -7.42 0.78 -0.62
C VAL A 120 -7.97 1.55 0.58
N THR A 121 -8.55 0.84 1.54
CA THR A 121 -9.11 1.43 2.76
C THR A 121 -8.46 0.84 4.01
N LEU A 122 -8.65 1.49 5.15
CA LEU A 122 -8.20 0.98 6.43
C LEU A 122 -9.18 -0.03 7.03
N ALA A 123 -8.66 -1.20 7.42
CA ALA A 123 -9.41 -2.28 8.02
C ALA A 123 -8.81 -2.71 9.38
N SER A 124 -9.65 -3.25 10.25
CA SER A 124 -9.25 -3.79 11.57
C SER A 124 -8.94 -5.30 11.55
N ALA A 125 -9.25 -5.99 10.45
CA ALA A 125 -9.16 -7.45 10.35
C ALA A 125 -7.79 -7.94 9.82
N TYR A 126 -6.75 -7.92 10.66
CA TYR A 126 -5.38 -8.32 10.28
C TYR A 126 -5.21 -9.76 9.75
N THR A 127 -6.16 -10.66 10.02
CA THR A 127 -6.09 -12.05 9.56
C THR A 127 -6.79 -12.30 8.23
N ASP A 128 -7.53 -11.32 7.70
CA ASP A 128 -8.16 -11.43 6.38
C ASP A 128 -7.11 -11.29 5.28
N SER A 129 -7.11 -12.21 4.31
CA SER A 129 -6.21 -12.18 3.17
C SER A 129 -6.41 -10.96 2.26
N ARG A 130 -7.56 -10.29 2.34
CA ARG A 130 -7.80 -8.96 1.72
C ARG A 130 -6.89 -7.86 2.25
N ASN A 131 -6.37 -8.04 3.45
CA ASN A 131 -5.51 -7.07 4.14
C ASN A 131 -4.04 -7.48 4.10
N HIS A 132 -3.71 -8.50 3.31
CA HIS A 132 -2.35 -9.01 3.14
C HIS A 132 -1.82 -8.62 1.77
N TRP A 133 -0.54 -8.25 1.76
CA TRP A 133 0.15 -7.71 0.60
C TRP A 133 1.44 -8.48 0.36
N GLN A 134 1.78 -8.65 -0.91
CA GLN A 134 3.06 -9.15 -1.38
C GLN A 134 3.86 -8.01 -2.00
N PHE A 135 5.16 -8.00 -1.70
CA PHE A 135 6.11 -7.04 -2.24
C PHE A 135 6.98 -7.74 -3.28
N ILE A 136 6.67 -7.53 -4.56
CA ILE A 136 7.36 -8.14 -5.69
C ILE A 136 8.39 -7.13 -6.21
N ARG A 137 9.66 -7.51 -6.33
CA ARG A 137 10.71 -6.61 -6.81
C ARG A 137 10.43 -6.19 -8.25
N ALA A 138 10.54 -4.89 -8.52
CA ALA A 138 10.32 -4.25 -9.82
C ALA A 138 11.62 -4.00 -10.59
#